data_AF-A0A8C5G9P4-F1
#
_entry.id   AF-A0A8C5G9P4-F1
#
_cell.length_a   1.000
_cell.length_b   1.000
_cell.length_c   1.000
_cell.angle_alpha   90.00
_cell.angle_beta   90.00
_cell.angle_gamma   90.00
#
_symmetry.space_group_name_H-M   'P 1'
#
loop_
_entity.id
_entity.type
_entity.pdbx_description
1 polymer ?
#
loop_
_entity_poly.entity_id
_entity_poly.type
_entity_poly.pdbx_seq_one_letter_code
_entity_poly.pdbx_strand_id
1 'polypeptide(L)'
;MSFPFLSRFIFRDVSKVSFGLRTQWVHSACRLLAAEKALLMKLRKSTGYTFINCKKALEKFDNDVAQAESWLHEQAQKEGWSKANKLEGRKAKEGLIGLFVGDKTAVMVEVNCETDFVARNEKFQQLVRDVTLVALAQHRNKTRSQTGYMKSCLTGDELTKLSVGEGTSLADHVALTIGRLGENMSVRRAVTLGVPAEWFIGSYVHGSVSSQTEVAVGRYGALVVFQGGEEGERETLGRKLGQHIVGESPLSLGNVDDLPCGESETRLLPQTFLGDPSRTVAQFLRGQQAQVLDFVRFQCGEEAE
;
A
#
# COMPACT_ATOMS: atom_id res chain seq x y z
N MET A 1 -78.59 29.01 28.55
CA MET A 1 -79.65 29.26 29.54
C MET A 1 -79.43 28.33 30.73
N SER A 2 -79.66 28.84 31.94
CA SER A 2 -79.75 28.15 33.25
C SER A 2 -78.48 27.64 33.94
N PHE A 3 -77.93 28.48 34.85
CA PHE A 3 -78.04 28.43 36.33
C PHE A 3 -78.17 27.06 37.05
N PRO A 4 -77.78 26.97 38.35
CA PRO A 4 -76.79 26.04 38.89
C PRO A 4 -77.42 25.10 39.93
N PHE A 5 -76.66 24.24 40.61
CA PHE A 5 -77.11 23.69 41.88
C PHE A 5 -75.96 23.55 42.88
N LEU A 6 -76.09 24.28 43.99
CA LEU A 6 -75.38 24.06 45.24
C LEU A 6 -75.90 22.77 45.88
N SER A 7 -75.00 21.99 46.50
CA SER A 7 -75.30 21.39 47.81
C SER A 7 -74.02 21.25 48.63
N ARG A 8 -74.15 21.61 49.92
CA ARG A 8 -73.10 21.64 50.96
C ARG A 8 -73.09 20.33 51.75
N PHE A 9 -72.04 20.21 52.58
CA PHE A 9 -71.83 19.33 53.74
C PHE A 9 -71.19 17.98 53.37
N ILE A 10 -70.16 17.45 54.04
CA ILE A 10 -69.84 17.43 55.48
C ILE A 10 -68.31 17.39 55.67
N PHE A 11 -67.81 18.09 56.69
CA PHE A 11 -66.43 18.04 57.17
C PHE A 11 -66.13 16.67 57.83
N ARG A 12 -65.02 16.03 57.45
CA ARG A 12 -64.42 14.96 58.25
C ARG A 12 -62.91 15.15 58.29
N ASP A 13 -62.44 15.48 59.48
CA ASP A 13 -61.06 15.78 59.82
C ASP A 13 -60.22 14.50 59.78
N VAL A 14 -59.16 14.49 58.97
CA VAL A 14 -58.12 13.45 58.98
C VAL A 14 -56.78 14.15 58.79
N SER A 15 -56.10 14.35 59.91
CA SER A 15 -54.71 14.76 60.02
C SER A 15 -53.80 13.85 59.18
N LYS A 16 -53.26 14.38 58.07
CA LYS A 16 -52.19 13.76 57.29
C LYS A 16 -50.83 14.27 57.77
N VAL A 17 -50.09 13.40 58.45
CA VAL A 17 -48.65 13.56 58.67
C VAL A 17 -47.94 13.37 57.32
N SER A 18 -47.35 14.44 56.80
CA SER A 18 -46.53 14.41 55.59
C SER A 18 -45.10 13.99 55.95
N PHE A 19 -44.76 12.72 55.72
CA PHE A 19 -43.36 12.32 55.60
C PHE A 19 -42.91 12.61 54.17
N GLY A 20 -42.23 13.75 53.98
CA GLY A 20 -41.54 14.08 52.75
C GLY A 20 -40.34 13.16 52.54
N LEU A 21 -40.54 12.02 51.87
CA LEU A 21 -39.45 11.22 51.33
C LEU A 21 -38.79 12.01 50.19
N ARG A 22 -37.69 12.69 50.52
CA ARG A 22 -36.80 13.34 49.56
C ARG A 22 -36.03 12.25 48.81
N THR A 23 -36.57 11.78 47.69
CA THR A 23 -35.84 10.93 46.75
C THR A 23 -34.74 11.78 46.10
N GLN A 24 -33.53 11.69 46.66
CA GLN A 24 -32.33 12.17 45.97
C GLN A 24 -32.07 11.24 44.79
N TRP A 25 -32.38 11.72 43.59
CA TRP A 25 -31.88 11.15 42.36
C TRP A 25 -30.37 11.39 42.31
N VAL A 26 -29.60 10.38 42.72
CA VAL A 26 -28.16 10.38 42.49
C VAL A 26 -27.97 10.16 41.00
N HIS A 27 -27.86 11.26 40.25
CA HIS A 27 -27.29 11.18 38.92
C HIS A 27 -25.84 10.74 39.10
N SER A 28 -25.58 9.44 38.95
CA SER A 28 -24.25 8.92 38.64
C SER A 28 -23.86 9.43 37.25
N ALA A 29 -23.61 10.73 37.15
CA ALA A 29 -22.89 11.30 36.04
C ALA A 29 -21.49 10.68 36.11
N CYS A 30 -21.22 9.72 35.23
CA CYS A 30 -19.86 9.28 34.94
C CYS A 30 -19.05 10.54 34.67
N ARG A 31 -18.19 10.96 35.62
CA ARG A 31 -17.31 12.10 35.43
C ARG A 31 -16.25 11.64 34.44
N LEU A 32 -16.49 11.83 33.14
CA LEU A 32 -15.43 11.75 32.15
C LEU A 32 -14.38 12.79 32.55
N LEU A 33 -13.22 12.30 32.99
CA LEU A 33 -12.10 13.18 33.31
C LEU A 33 -11.66 13.89 32.03
N ALA A 34 -11.45 15.20 32.11
CA ALA A 34 -10.92 15.96 30.99
C ALA A 34 -9.52 15.44 30.63
N ALA A 35 -9.22 15.35 29.33
CA ALA A 35 -7.91 14.88 28.88
C ALA A 35 -6.80 15.80 29.39
N GLU A 36 -5.78 15.22 30.03
CA GLU A 36 -4.62 15.95 30.50
C GLU A 36 -3.75 16.40 29.32
N LYS A 37 -3.36 17.68 29.30
CA LYS A 37 -2.59 18.27 28.20
C LYS A 37 -1.25 17.57 27.96
N ALA A 38 -0.54 17.17 29.02
CA ALA A 38 0.75 16.49 28.90
C ALA A 38 0.59 15.10 28.26
N LEU A 39 -0.41 14.33 28.71
CA LEU A 39 -0.71 13.00 28.17
C LEU A 39 -1.24 13.07 26.74
N LEU A 40 -2.07 14.06 26.41
CA LEU A 40 -2.53 14.32 25.05
C LEU A 40 -1.37 14.60 24.08
N MET A 41 -0.40 15.43 24.50
CA MET A 41 0.79 15.71 23.71
C MET A 41 1.68 14.47 23.55
N LYS A 42 1.84 13.67 24.62
CA LYS A 42 2.59 12.42 24.58
C LYS A 42 1.96 11.42 23.62
N LEU A 43 0.67 11.15 23.76
CA LEU A 43 -0.08 10.19 22.93
C LEU A 43 -0.10 10.60 21.46
N ARG A 44 -0.25 11.90 21.16
CA ARG A 44 -0.16 12.38 19.77
C ARG A 44 1.24 12.20 19.19
N LYS A 45 2.29 12.50 19.96
CA LYS A 45 3.68 12.37 19.49
C LYS A 45 4.05 10.91 19.24
N SER A 46 3.58 9.97 20.08
CA SER A 46 3.86 8.54 19.90
C SER A 46 3.08 7.94 18.73
N THR A 47 1.78 8.26 18.61
CA THR A 47 0.89 7.59 17.65
C THR A 47 0.74 8.31 16.32
N GLY A 48 0.90 9.63 16.30
CA GLY A 48 0.67 10.48 15.12
C GLY A 48 -0.80 10.69 14.74
N TYR A 49 -1.77 10.23 15.55
CA TYR A 49 -3.20 10.45 15.30
C TYR A 49 -3.64 11.92 15.55
N THR A 50 -4.83 12.27 15.08
CA THR A 50 -5.36 13.64 15.23
C THR A 50 -5.58 13.98 16.71
N PHE A 51 -5.41 15.26 17.07
CA PHE A 51 -5.64 15.73 18.45
C PHE A 51 -7.04 15.39 18.96
N ILE A 52 -8.05 15.47 18.09
CA ILE A 52 -9.44 15.17 18.42
C ILE A 52 -9.58 13.70 18.81
N ASN A 53 -9.01 12.78 18.04
CA ASN A 53 -9.08 11.36 18.35
C ASN A 53 -8.29 11.02 19.62
N CYS A 54 -7.07 11.58 19.77
CA CYS A 54 -6.27 11.37 20.99
C CYS A 54 -6.98 11.88 22.24
N LYS A 55 -7.65 13.03 22.15
CA LYS A 55 -8.44 13.60 23.25
C LYS A 55 -9.61 12.70 23.62
N LYS A 56 -10.40 12.26 22.63
CA LYS A 56 -11.53 11.33 22.84
C LYS A 56 -11.09 10.03 23.48
N ALA A 57 -9.93 9.50 23.07
CA ALA A 57 -9.37 8.28 23.63
C ALA A 57 -9.02 8.46 25.11
N LEU A 58 -8.29 9.53 25.45
CA LEU A 58 -7.92 9.82 26.84
C LEU A 58 -9.13 10.09 27.74
N GLU A 59 -10.13 10.83 27.26
CA GLU A 59 -11.38 11.07 28.00
C GLU A 59 -12.13 9.77 28.28
N LYS A 60 -12.12 8.82 27.32
CA LYS A 60 -12.84 7.54 27.44
C LYS A 60 -12.22 6.57 28.45
N PHE A 61 -10.90 6.59 28.62
CA PHE A 61 -10.17 5.69 29.51
C PHE A 61 -9.55 6.42 30.70
N ASP A 62 -10.14 7.53 31.13
CA ASP A 62 -9.74 8.26 32.33
C ASP A 62 -8.22 8.57 32.36
N ASN A 63 -7.68 8.99 31.20
CA ASN A 63 -6.27 9.27 30.96
C ASN A 63 -5.30 8.06 31.03
N ASP A 64 -5.80 6.82 31.00
CA ASP A 64 -4.97 5.63 30.77
C ASP A 64 -4.43 5.63 29.33
N VAL A 65 -3.14 5.90 29.20
CA VAL A 65 -2.45 6.01 27.91
C VAL A 65 -2.43 4.68 27.15
N ALA A 66 -2.27 3.55 27.83
CA ALA A 66 -2.15 2.25 27.18
C ALA A 66 -3.51 1.81 26.59
N GLN A 67 -4.58 1.97 27.37
CA GLN A 67 -5.94 1.69 26.88
C GLN A 67 -6.37 2.68 25.79
N ALA A 68 -6.02 3.96 25.94
CA ALA A 68 -6.29 4.97 24.93
C ALA A 68 -5.58 4.66 23.60
N GLU A 69 -4.32 4.22 23.65
CA GLU A 69 -3.56 3.83 22.46
C GLU A 69 -4.18 2.61 21.76
N SER A 70 -4.49 1.54 22.50
CA SER A 70 -5.16 0.35 21.94
C SER A 70 -6.48 0.72 21.27
N TRP A 71 -7.31 1.52 21.93
CA TRP A 71 -8.57 1.97 21.37
C TRP A 71 -8.40 2.87 20.14
N LEU A 72 -7.38 3.74 20.12
CA LEU A 72 -7.06 4.56 18.95
C LEU A 72 -6.71 3.71 17.75
N HIS A 73 -5.93 2.65 17.92
CA HIS A 73 -5.59 1.73 16.85
C HIS A 73 -6.84 1.06 16.27
N GLU A 74 -7.70 0.52 17.13
CA GLU A 74 -8.97 -0.09 16.70
C GLU A 74 -9.89 0.92 15.98
N GLN A 75 -10.02 2.13 16.51
CA GLN A 75 -10.84 3.17 15.87
C GLN A 75 -10.25 3.60 14.54
N ALA A 76 -8.93 3.75 14.44
CA ALA A 76 -8.27 4.12 13.20
C ALA A 76 -8.50 3.06 12.11
N GLN A 77 -8.50 1.77 12.48
CA GLN A 77 -8.84 0.69 11.55
C GLN A 77 -10.27 0.85 11.02
N LYS A 78 -11.22 1.05 11.93
CA LYS A 78 -12.64 1.22 11.59
C LYS A 78 -12.89 2.47 10.73
N GLU A 79 -12.27 3.59 11.08
CA GLU A 79 -12.33 4.84 10.31
C GLU A 79 -11.67 4.68 8.94
N GLY A 80 -10.55 3.95 8.87
CA GLY A 80 -9.84 3.60 7.65
C GLY A 80 -10.75 2.86 6.68
N TRP A 81 -11.37 1.76 7.11
CA TRP A 81 -12.33 1.00 6.32
C TRP A 81 -13.56 1.83 5.90
N SER A 82 -14.10 2.65 6.82
CA SER A 82 -15.21 3.53 6.48
C SER A 82 -14.85 4.55 5.40
N LYS A 83 -13.62 5.08 5.42
CA LYS A 83 -13.12 5.98 4.38
C LYS A 83 -12.82 5.23 3.08
N ALA A 84 -12.18 4.06 3.15
CA ALA A 84 -11.91 3.23 1.99
C ALA A 84 -13.19 2.97 1.19
N ASN A 85 -14.26 2.52 1.84
CA ASN A 85 -15.55 2.26 1.17
C ASN A 85 -16.21 3.54 0.61
N LYS A 86 -15.93 4.72 1.18
CA LYS A 86 -16.46 6.01 0.67
C LYS A 86 -15.65 6.56 -0.51
N LEU A 87 -14.37 6.23 -0.57
CA LEU A 87 -13.43 6.69 -1.59
C LEU A 87 -13.27 5.66 -2.72
N GLU A 88 -13.77 4.43 -2.51
CA GLU A 88 -13.84 3.39 -3.51
C GLU A 88 -14.51 3.89 -4.80
N GLY A 89 -13.97 3.49 -5.94
CA GLY A 89 -14.42 3.93 -7.27
C GLY A 89 -13.84 5.27 -7.72
N ARG A 90 -13.17 6.04 -6.85
CA ARG A 90 -12.40 7.22 -7.29
C ARG A 90 -11.20 6.78 -8.11
N LYS A 91 -10.91 7.55 -9.17
CA LYS A 91 -9.85 7.26 -10.12
C LYS A 91 -8.46 7.42 -9.46
N ALA A 92 -7.79 6.30 -9.23
CA ALA A 92 -6.41 6.25 -8.74
C ALA A 92 -5.46 5.85 -9.88
N LYS A 93 -4.99 6.82 -10.67
CA LYS A 93 -4.02 6.59 -11.76
C LYS A 93 -2.59 7.00 -11.40
N GLU A 94 -2.40 7.76 -10.32
CA GLU A 94 -1.07 8.06 -9.78
C GLU A 94 -0.62 6.95 -8.84
N GLY A 95 0.61 7.00 -8.34
CA GLY A 95 1.16 5.99 -7.44
C GLY A 95 2.63 5.69 -7.68
N LEU A 96 3.05 4.50 -7.26
CA LEU A 96 4.43 4.05 -7.37
C LEU A 96 4.52 2.56 -7.70
N ILE A 97 5.59 2.23 -8.40
CA ILE A 97 6.12 0.87 -8.55
C ILE A 97 7.11 0.62 -7.41
N GLY A 98 6.93 -0.50 -6.70
CA GLY A 98 7.91 -1.04 -5.77
C GLY A 98 8.68 -2.18 -6.41
N LEU A 99 10.00 -2.20 -6.26
CA LEU A 99 10.87 -3.20 -6.86
C LEU A 99 11.88 -3.74 -5.84
N PHE A 100 11.84 -5.05 -5.64
CA PHE A 100 12.81 -5.80 -4.88
C PHE A 100 13.57 -6.74 -5.82
N VAL A 101 14.89 -6.80 -5.69
CA VAL A 101 15.74 -7.76 -6.39
C VAL A 101 16.73 -8.35 -5.41
N GLY A 102 16.66 -9.66 -5.22
CA GLY A 102 17.73 -10.46 -4.62
C GLY A 102 18.41 -11.32 -5.69
N ASP A 103 19.35 -12.16 -5.28
CA ASP A 103 20.21 -12.91 -6.21
C ASP A 103 19.46 -13.76 -7.24
N LYS A 104 18.36 -14.39 -6.82
CA LYS A 104 17.57 -15.33 -7.62
C LYS A 104 16.07 -15.09 -7.60
N THR A 105 15.63 -14.04 -6.92
CA THR A 105 14.22 -13.70 -6.78
C THR A 105 14.04 -12.21 -6.97
N ALA A 106 13.02 -11.82 -7.72
CA ALA A 106 12.61 -10.43 -7.83
C ALA A 106 11.10 -10.28 -7.70
N VAL A 107 10.68 -9.13 -7.19
CA VAL A 107 9.27 -8.78 -7.02
C VAL A 107 9.08 -7.36 -7.46
N MET A 108 8.09 -7.13 -8.31
CA MET A 108 7.67 -5.79 -8.73
C MET A 108 6.19 -5.63 -8.48
N VAL A 109 5.78 -4.57 -7.80
CA VAL A 109 4.38 -4.29 -7.44
C VAL A 109 3.98 -2.91 -7.91
N GLU A 110 2.71 -2.72 -8.26
CA GLU A 110 2.10 -1.42 -8.53
C GLU A 110 1.06 -1.11 -7.45
N VAL A 111 1.23 0.04 -6.78
CA VAL A 111 0.27 0.57 -5.82
C VAL A 111 -0.13 1.96 -6.29
N ASN A 112 -1.43 2.21 -6.40
CA ASN A 112 -1.98 3.45 -6.91
C ASN A 112 -2.59 4.33 -5.81
N CYS A 113 -2.62 5.63 -6.07
CA CYS A 113 -3.31 6.65 -5.29
C CYS A 113 -3.97 7.69 -6.22
N GLU A 114 -4.74 8.63 -5.67
CA GLU A 114 -5.42 9.66 -6.46
C GLU A 114 -4.44 10.71 -6.99
N THR A 115 -3.49 11.17 -6.17
CA THR A 115 -2.58 12.27 -6.52
C THR A 115 -1.10 11.92 -6.39
N ASP A 116 -0.25 12.67 -7.11
CA ASP A 116 1.21 12.55 -7.03
C ASP A 116 1.78 13.09 -5.69
N PHE A 117 1.06 14.01 -5.03
CA PHE A 117 1.39 14.48 -3.69
C PHE A 117 1.37 13.34 -2.67
N VAL A 118 0.36 12.47 -2.73
CA VAL A 118 0.29 11.27 -1.89
C VAL A 118 1.35 10.24 -2.31
N ALA A 119 1.60 10.06 -3.60
CA ALA A 119 2.66 9.17 -4.08
C ALA A 119 4.03 9.49 -3.48
N ARG A 120 4.35 10.78 -3.28
CA ARG A 120 5.61 11.23 -2.68
C ARG A 120 5.62 11.15 -1.15
N ASN A 121 4.49 10.89 -0.50
CA ASN A 121 4.40 10.82 0.96
C ASN A 121 5.11 9.57 1.51
N GLU A 122 5.88 9.73 2.60
CA GLU A 122 6.63 8.63 3.22
C GLU A 122 5.75 7.46 3.65
N LYS A 123 4.52 7.71 4.13
CA LYS A 123 3.60 6.65 4.54
C LYS A 123 3.10 5.83 3.35
N PHE A 124 2.88 6.48 2.21
CA PHE A 124 2.51 5.79 0.98
C PHE A 124 3.69 4.98 0.44
N GLN A 125 4.89 5.57 0.42
CA GLN A 125 6.09 4.83 0.04
C GLN A 125 6.31 3.61 0.96
N GLN A 126 6.06 3.74 2.27
CA GLN A 126 6.15 2.61 3.18
C GLN A 126 5.12 1.53 2.85
N LEU A 127 3.87 1.89 2.56
CA LEU A 127 2.86 0.93 2.10
C LEU A 127 3.34 0.17 0.86
N VAL A 128 3.93 0.84 -0.14
CA VAL A 128 4.45 0.19 -1.35
C VAL A 128 5.56 -0.81 -1.00
N ARG A 129 6.46 -0.46 -0.08
CA ARG A 129 7.51 -1.38 0.40
C ARG A 129 6.92 -2.58 1.11
N ASP A 130 5.97 -2.37 2.02
CA ASP A 130 5.30 -3.43 2.77
C ASP A 130 4.59 -4.40 1.82
N VAL A 131 3.87 -3.89 0.81
CA VAL A 131 3.22 -4.69 -0.24
C VAL A 131 4.26 -5.53 -1.00
N THR A 132 5.41 -4.95 -1.34
CA THR A 132 6.49 -5.66 -2.05
C THR A 132 7.06 -6.80 -1.20
N LEU A 133 7.29 -6.56 0.09
CA LEU A 133 7.82 -7.56 1.02
C LEU A 133 6.81 -8.68 1.29
N VAL A 134 5.52 -8.37 1.37
CA VAL A 134 4.46 -9.39 1.48
C VAL A 134 4.42 -10.27 0.23
N ALA A 135 4.46 -9.68 -0.96
CA ALA A 135 4.51 -10.43 -2.21
C ALA A 135 5.78 -11.31 -2.31
N LEU A 136 6.93 -10.81 -1.82
CA LEU A 136 8.16 -11.59 -1.70
C LEU A 136 8.03 -12.78 -0.75
N ALA A 137 7.44 -12.57 0.44
CA ALA A 137 7.21 -13.64 1.41
C ALA A 137 6.28 -14.72 0.85
N GLN A 138 5.20 -14.31 0.17
CA GLN A 138 4.28 -15.22 -0.51
C GLN A 138 5.01 -16.04 -1.58
N HIS A 139 5.83 -15.40 -2.41
CA HIS A 139 6.61 -16.08 -3.45
C HIS A 139 7.53 -17.13 -2.82
N ARG A 140 8.34 -16.75 -1.82
CA ARG A 140 9.28 -17.65 -1.13
C ARG A 140 8.57 -18.88 -0.52
N ASN A 141 7.38 -18.69 0.03
CA ASN A 141 6.59 -19.79 0.58
C ASN A 141 6.11 -20.76 -0.51
N LYS A 142 5.75 -20.26 -1.70
CA LYS A 142 5.31 -21.06 -2.84
C LYS A 142 6.47 -21.77 -3.55
N THR A 143 7.65 -21.17 -3.59
CA THR A 143 8.79 -21.63 -4.40
C THR A 143 9.84 -22.42 -3.64
N ARG A 144 9.63 -22.70 -2.35
CA ARG A 144 10.60 -23.39 -1.46
C ARG A 144 11.17 -24.71 -2.00
N SER A 145 10.45 -25.38 -2.90
CA SER A 145 10.86 -26.67 -3.48
C SER A 145 10.86 -26.69 -5.02
N GLN A 146 10.74 -25.54 -5.68
CA GLN A 146 10.67 -25.48 -7.15
C GLN A 146 12.01 -25.03 -7.74
N THR A 147 12.48 -25.78 -8.74
CA THR A 147 13.72 -25.50 -9.47
C THR A 147 13.39 -25.04 -10.88
N GLY A 148 13.94 -23.91 -11.31
CA GLY A 148 13.79 -23.40 -12.67
C GLY A 148 13.30 -21.96 -12.74
N TYR A 149 12.90 -21.54 -13.93
CA TYR A 149 12.31 -20.22 -14.13
C TYR A 149 10.85 -20.21 -13.72
N MET A 150 10.50 -19.23 -12.89
CA MET A 150 9.15 -19.02 -12.41
C MET A 150 8.76 -17.57 -12.56
N LYS A 151 7.61 -17.33 -13.19
CA LYS A 151 6.96 -16.03 -13.27
C LYS A 151 5.52 -16.19 -12.81
N SER A 152 5.14 -15.46 -11.77
CA SER A 152 3.76 -15.42 -11.30
C SER A 152 3.31 -13.98 -11.23
N CYS A 153 2.24 -13.67 -11.97
CA CYS A 153 1.51 -12.42 -11.82
C CYS A 153 0.46 -12.60 -10.74
N LEU A 154 0.31 -11.60 -9.87
CA LEU A 154 -0.73 -11.55 -8.85
C LEU A 154 -1.62 -10.34 -9.12
N THR A 155 -2.93 -10.53 -9.07
CA THR A 155 -3.89 -9.44 -9.19
C THR A 155 -4.08 -8.72 -7.85
N GLY A 156 -4.66 -7.52 -7.88
CA GLY A 156 -5.00 -6.79 -6.65
C GLY A 156 -5.85 -7.60 -5.67
N ASP A 157 -6.79 -8.40 -6.17
CA ASP A 157 -7.67 -9.24 -5.36
C ASP A 157 -6.93 -10.40 -4.68
N GLU A 158 -5.85 -10.90 -5.30
CA GLU A 158 -5.00 -11.92 -4.70
C GLU A 158 -4.07 -11.31 -3.66
N LEU A 159 -3.52 -10.12 -3.95
CA LEU A 159 -2.60 -9.41 -3.06
C LEU A 159 -3.28 -8.94 -1.78
N THR A 160 -4.50 -8.41 -1.88
CA THR A 160 -5.26 -7.92 -0.71
C THR A 160 -5.60 -9.00 0.31
N LYS A 161 -5.63 -10.28 -0.11
CA LYS A 161 -5.84 -11.45 0.76
C LYS A 161 -4.58 -11.88 1.51
N LEU A 162 -3.41 -11.35 1.17
CA LEU A 162 -2.17 -11.65 1.85
C LEU A 162 -2.07 -10.90 3.18
N SER A 163 -1.26 -11.41 4.10
CA SER A 163 -1.05 -10.81 5.43
C SER A 163 0.35 -10.23 5.56
N VAL A 164 0.45 -9.11 6.27
CA VAL A 164 1.71 -8.49 6.70
C VAL A 164 2.05 -9.07 8.09
N GLY A 165 3.06 -9.94 8.18
CA GLY A 165 3.54 -10.46 9.47
C GLY A 165 2.50 -11.23 10.30
N GLU A 166 2.52 -11.04 11.62
CA GLU A 166 1.66 -11.72 12.61
C GLU A 166 0.22 -11.15 12.65
N GLY A 167 -0.49 -11.22 11.52
CA GLY A 167 -1.96 -11.28 11.51
C GLY A 167 -2.73 -10.08 10.93
N THR A 168 -2.10 -8.94 10.64
CA THR A 168 -2.79 -7.84 9.94
C THR A 168 -2.86 -8.11 8.44
N SER A 169 -4.07 -8.06 7.85
CA SER A 169 -4.22 -8.25 6.41
C SER A 169 -3.62 -7.06 5.64
N LEU A 170 -3.18 -7.29 4.41
CA LEU A 170 -2.72 -6.21 3.53
C LEU A 170 -3.85 -5.20 3.27
N ALA A 171 -5.09 -5.69 3.16
CA ALA A 171 -6.27 -4.85 3.03
C ALA A 171 -6.46 -3.92 4.26
N ASP A 172 -6.21 -4.42 5.47
CA ASP A 172 -6.24 -3.59 6.68
C ASP A 172 -5.18 -2.49 6.65
N HIS A 173 -3.96 -2.82 6.20
CA HIS A 173 -2.88 -1.84 6.03
C HIS A 173 -3.21 -0.75 5.00
N VAL A 174 -3.80 -1.14 3.87
CA VAL A 174 -4.28 -0.19 2.85
C VAL A 174 -5.37 0.70 3.43
N ALA A 175 -6.38 0.14 4.09
CA ALA A 175 -7.46 0.87 4.72
C ALA A 175 -6.96 1.87 5.79
N LEU A 176 -5.98 1.48 6.61
CA LEU A 176 -5.33 2.37 7.57
C LEU A 176 -4.62 3.54 6.89
N THR A 177 -3.94 3.28 5.78
CA THR A 177 -3.20 4.30 5.03
C THR A 177 -4.15 5.28 4.34
N ILE A 178 -5.24 4.78 3.75
CA ILE A 178 -6.37 5.60 3.26
C ILE A 178 -6.94 6.45 4.40
N GLY A 179 -7.11 5.86 5.59
CA GLY A 179 -7.62 6.56 6.77
C GLY A 179 -6.76 7.77 7.17
N ARG A 180 -5.43 7.62 7.02
CA ARG A 180 -4.40 8.61 7.38
C ARG A 180 -4.19 9.68 6.31
N LEU A 181 -4.15 9.31 5.03
CA LEU A 181 -3.83 10.23 3.93
C LEU A 181 -5.08 10.81 3.26
N GLY A 182 -6.23 10.13 3.37
CA GLY A 182 -7.52 10.65 2.92
C GLY A 182 -7.78 10.53 1.42
N GLU A 183 -7.01 9.73 0.70
CA GLU A 183 -7.20 9.42 -0.72
C GLU A 183 -7.48 7.93 -0.93
N ASN A 184 -8.21 7.61 -1.99
CA ASN A 184 -8.34 6.24 -2.48
C ASN A 184 -6.97 5.67 -2.82
N MET A 185 -6.76 4.40 -2.46
CA MET A 185 -5.55 3.65 -2.77
C MET A 185 -5.92 2.24 -3.17
N SER A 186 -5.16 1.68 -4.10
CA SER A 186 -5.34 0.29 -4.52
C SER A 186 -4.00 -0.39 -4.74
N VAL A 187 -3.91 -1.64 -4.30
CA VAL A 187 -2.83 -2.54 -4.71
C VAL A 187 -3.28 -3.17 -6.01
N ARG A 188 -2.61 -2.85 -7.12
CA ARG A 188 -3.15 -3.13 -8.45
C ARG A 188 -2.69 -4.46 -9.02
N ARG A 189 -1.38 -4.68 -9.02
CA ARG A 189 -0.76 -5.90 -9.56
C ARG A 189 0.62 -6.12 -8.96
N ALA A 190 1.07 -7.36 -9.00
CA ALA A 190 2.45 -7.71 -8.74
C ALA A 190 2.93 -8.74 -9.74
N VAL A 191 4.23 -8.77 -9.99
CA VAL A 191 4.92 -9.89 -10.61
C VAL A 191 6.00 -10.37 -9.66
N THR A 192 6.14 -11.68 -9.56
CA THR A 192 7.20 -12.34 -8.81
C THR A 192 7.96 -13.24 -9.77
N LEU A 193 9.30 -13.16 -9.72
CA LEU A 193 10.21 -13.90 -10.56
C LEU A 193 11.14 -14.74 -9.68
N GLY A 194 11.37 -15.99 -10.08
CA GLY A 194 12.43 -16.86 -9.57
C GLY A 194 13.24 -17.39 -10.74
N VAL A 195 14.58 -17.39 -10.64
CA VAL A 195 15.46 -17.83 -11.73
C VAL A 195 16.42 -18.93 -11.26
N PRO A 196 16.84 -19.86 -12.15
CA PRO A 196 17.84 -20.87 -11.82
C PRO A 196 19.24 -20.26 -11.60
N ALA A 197 20.17 -21.09 -11.11
CA ALA A 197 21.54 -20.65 -10.76
C ALA A 197 22.28 -19.98 -11.93
N GLU A 198 22.08 -20.47 -13.15
CA GLU A 198 22.77 -19.99 -14.36
C GLU A 198 22.24 -18.66 -14.91
N TRP A 199 21.09 -18.19 -14.40
CA TRP A 199 20.40 -17.00 -14.90
C TRP A 199 20.53 -15.83 -13.93
N PHE A 200 20.43 -14.63 -14.48
CA PHE A 200 20.61 -13.37 -13.78
C PHE A 200 19.38 -12.47 -13.96
N ILE A 201 19.15 -11.63 -12.96
CA ILE A 201 18.06 -10.65 -12.96
C ILE A 201 18.68 -9.26 -13.01
N GLY A 202 18.46 -8.56 -14.12
CA GLY A 202 18.71 -7.14 -14.29
C GLY A 202 17.48 -6.34 -13.89
N SER A 203 17.69 -5.12 -13.39
CA SER A 203 16.57 -4.26 -13.02
C SER A 203 16.88 -2.78 -13.20
N TYR A 204 15.81 -2.00 -13.35
CA TYR A 204 15.91 -0.55 -13.38
C TYR A 204 14.59 0.08 -12.89
N VAL A 205 14.70 1.12 -12.08
CA VAL A 205 13.58 1.95 -11.63
C VAL A 205 13.82 3.38 -12.07
N HIS A 206 12.85 3.99 -12.75
CA HIS A 206 12.91 5.39 -13.17
C HIS A 206 11.98 6.27 -12.35
N GLY A 207 12.41 7.51 -12.09
CA GLY A 207 11.71 8.45 -11.23
C GLY A 207 11.79 8.07 -9.74
N SER A 208 12.96 7.61 -9.29
CA SER A 208 13.12 7.14 -7.91
C SER A 208 13.02 8.27 -6.90
N VAL A 209 12.25 8.04 -5.83
CA VAL A 209 11.96 9.05 -4.79
C VAL A 209 12.79 8.82 -3.51
N SER A 210 13.34 7.62 -3.31
CA SER A 210 14.20 7.27 -2.16
C SER A 210 15.08 6.06 -2.47
N SER A 211 16.39 6.19 -2.18
CA SER A 211 17.44 5.24 -2.62
C SER A 211 18.05 4.38 -1.50
N GLN A 212 17.60 4.55 -0.25
CA GLN A 212 18.29 3.99 0.93
C GLN A 212 17.63 2.73 1.51
N THR A 213 16.67 2.11 0.80
CA THR A 213 15.95 0.92 1.26
C THR A 213 16.15 -0.25 0.30
N GLU A 214 16.03 -1.48 0.81
CA GLU A 214 16.14 -2.74 0.04
C GLU A 214 15.10 -2.83 -1.11
N VAL A 215 13.97 -2.13 -0.96
CA VAL A 215 12.96 -1.97 -2.00
C VAL A 215 13.14 -0.60 -2.65
N ALA A 216 13.41 -0.59 -3.96
CA ALA A 216 13.43 0.62 -4.78
C ALA A 216 12.00 1.03 -5.14
N VAL A 217 11.71 2.33 -5.15
CA VAL A 217 10.39 2.86 -5.54
C VAL A 217 10.53 3.92 -6.63
N GLY A 218 9.60 3.96 -7.59
CA GLY A 218 9.59 4.94 -8.67
C GLY A 218 8.34 4.88 -9.55
N ARG A 219 8.31 5.62 -10.66
CA ARG A 219 7.16 5.68 -11.57
C ARG A 219 7.15 4.55 -12.60
N TYR A 220 8.34 4.08 -12.99
CA TYR A 220 8.54 2.98 -13.91
C TYR A 220 9.46 1.94 -13.28
N GLY A 221 9.22 0.67 -13.57
CA GLY A 221 10.09 -0.42 -13.20
C GLY A 221 10.27 -1.39 -14.35
N ALA A 222 11.48 -1.93 -14.51
CA ALA A 222 11.78 -3.00 -15.43
C ALA A 222 12.56 -4.11 -14.72
N LEU A 223 12.23 -5.35 -15.07
CA LEU A 223 12.93 -6.58 -14.75
C LEU A 223 13.36 -7.26 -16.04
N VAL A 224 14.59 -7.75 -16.08
CA VAL A 224 15.16 -8.44 -17.24
C VAL A 224 15.79 -9.74 -16.77
N VAL A 225 15.35 -10.85 -17.31
CA VAL A 225 15.95 -12.16 -17.06
C VAL A 225 16.90 -12.46 -18.21
N PHE A 226 18.16 -12.74 -17.91
CA PHE A 226 19.17 -12.99 -18.93
C PHE A 226 20.20 -14.03 -18.48
N GLN A 227 20.91 -14.60 -19.45
CA GLN A 227 22.02 -15.53 -19.25
C GLN A 227 23.28 -14.98 -19.94
N GLY A 228 24.46 -15.37 -19.46
CA GLY A 228 25.74 -14.92 -19.99
C GLY A 228 26.18 -13.57 -19.44
N GLY A 229 27.00 -12.85 -20.20
CA GLY A 229 27.65 -11.63 -19.73
C GLY A 229 28.92 -11.90 -18.92
N GLU A 230 29.90 -11.01 -19.11
CA GLU A 230 31.17 -11.02 -18.39
C GLU A 230 30.96 -10.90 -16.88
N GLU A 231 31.70 -11.70 -16.10
CA GLU A 231 31.65 -11.67 -14.65
C GLU A 231 32.14 -10.31 -14.14
N GLY A 232 31.33 -9.63 -13.32
CA GLY A 232 31.58 -8.25 -12.86
C GLY A 232 30.80 -7.17 -13.62
N GLU A 233 30.43 -7.40 -14.89
CA GLU A 233 29.69 -6.43 -15.71
C GLU A 233 28.18 -6.73 -15.78
N ARG A 234 27.73 -7.86 -15.24
CA ARG A 234 26.32 -8.30 -15.29
C ARG A 234 25.35 -7.31 -14.66
N GLU A 235 25.73 -6.64 -13.59
CA GLU A 235 24.91 -5.61 -12.96
C GLU A 235 24.72 -4.40 -13.89
N THR A 236 25.82 -3.91 -14.48
CA THR A 236 25.80 -2.81 -15.45
C THR A 236 24.99 -3.18 -16.69
N LEU A 237 25.17 -4.40 -17.21
CA LEU A 237 24.40 -4.94 -18.33
C LEU A 237 22.91 -4.98 -18.01
N GLY A 238 22.53 -5.58 -16.89
CA GLY A 238 21.14 -5.68 -16.45
C GLY A 238 20.48 -4.31 -16.28
N ARG A 239 21.21 -3.34 -15.71
CA ARG A 239 20.75 -1.95 -15.57
C ARG A 239 20.56 -1.26 -16.92
N LYS A 240 21.50 -1.40 -17.86
CA LYS A 240 21.40 -0.84 -19.22
C LYS A 240 20.21 -1.43 -20.00
N LEU A 241 19.98 -2.73 -19.89
CA LEU A 241 18.82 -3.39 -20.49
C LEU A 241 17.51 -2.89 -19.86
N GLY A 242 17.47 -2.77 -18.53
CA GLY A 242 16.32 -2.21 -17.82
C GLY A 242 16.02 -0.76 -18.23
N GLN A 243 17.05 0.08 -18.42
CA GLN A 243 16.92 1.45 -18.94
C GLN A 243 16.29 1.48 -20.33
N HIS A 244 16.77 0.62 -21.23
CA HIS A 244 16.23 0.52 -22.57
C HIS A 244 14.77 0.05 -22.55
N ILE A 245 14.42 -0.98 -21.77
CA ILE A 245 13.03 -1.46 -21.66
C ILE A 245 12.08 -0.39 -21.10
N VAL A 246 12.51 0.39 -20.10
CA VAL A 246 11.71 1.51 -19.59
C VAL A 246 11.46 2.55 -20.68
N GLY A 247 12.51 2.90 -21.46
CA GLY A 247 12.48 3.94 -22.49
C GLY A 247 11.73 3.56 -23.76
N GLU A 248 12.06 2.43 -24.36
CA GLU A 248 11.54 1.98 -25.67
C GLU A 248 10.28 1.11 -25.58
N SER A 249 9.87 0.73 -24.36
CA SER A 249 8.62 0.01 -24.09
C SER A 249 8.31 -1.17 -25.03
N PRO A 250 9.23 -2.14 -25.20
CA PRO A 250 8.97 -3.32 -26.03
C PRO A 250 7.80 -4.14 -25.48
N LEU A 251 7.05 -4.75 -26.39
CA LEU A 251 5.90 -5.62 -26.10
C LEU A 251 6.26 -7.12 -26.14
N SER A 252 7.33 -7.48 -26.85
CA SER A 252 7.80 -8.86 -26.94
C SER A 252 9.32 -8.93 -27.14
N LEU A 253 9.93 -10.11 -27.03
CA LEU A 253 11.37 -10.27 -27.24
C LEU A 253 11.78 -10.13 -28.71
N GLY A 254 11.04 -10.77 -29.62
CA GLY A 254 11.47 -10.98 -31.00
C GLY A 254 12.56 -12.06 -31.11
N ASN A 255 13.19 -12.14 -32.29
CA ASN A 255 14.28 -13.07 -32.59
C ASN A 255 15.60 -12.33 -32.84
N VAL A 256 16.71 -13.05 -32.65
CA VAL A 256 18.07 -12.51 -32.86
C VAL A 256 18.35 -12.22 -34.35
N ASP A 257 17.64 -12.88 -35.25
CA ASP A 257 17.77 -12.77 -36.71
C ASP A 257 16.77 -11.81 -37.35
N ASP A 258 15.91 -11.20 -36.53
CA ASP A 258 14.95 -10.21 -37.01
C ASP A 258 15.71 -8.98 -37.56
N LEU A 259 15.24 -8.47 -38.70
CA LEU A 259 15.79 -7.25 -39.29
C LEU A 259 15.46 -6.04 -38.39
N PRO A 260 16.34 -5.03 -38.32
CA PRO A 260 16.04 -3.78 -37.62
C PRO A 260 14.84 -3.08 -38.26
N CYS A 261 13.81 -2.72 -37.48
CA CYS A 261 12.59 -2.08 -38.00
C CYS A 261 12.41 -0.61 -37.59
N GLY A 262 13.48 0.09 -37.18
CA GLY A 262 13.42 1.52 -36.87
C GLY A 262 12.66 1.84 -35.58
N GLU A 263 12.21 3.09 -35.44
CA GLU A 263 11.71 3.66 -34.17
C GLU A 263 10.34 3.13 -33.72
N SER A 264 9.57 2.50 -34.61
CA SER A 264 8.25 1.92 -34.27
C SER A 264 8.31 0.42 -33.95
N GLU A 265 9.50 -0.13 -33.75
CA GLU A 265 9.67 -1.55 -33.45
C GLU A 265 9.17 -1.87 -32.03
N THR A 266 8.35 -2.92 -31.91
CA THR A 266 7.74 -3.36 -30.64
C THR A 266 8.46 -4.56 -30.02
N ARG A 267 9.39 -5.18 -30.75
CA ARG A 267 10.19 -6.32 -30.28
C ARG A 267 11.53 -5.83 -29.74
N LEU A 268 11.91 -6.26 -28.53
CA LEU A 268 13.12 -5.82 -27.84
C LEU A 268 14.41 -6.03 -28.66
N LEU A 269 14.63 -7.23 -29.21
CA LEU A 269 15.89 -7.59 -29.85
C LEU A 269 16.23 -6.75 -31.10
N PRO A 270 15.28 -6.48 -32.03
CA PRO A 270 15.53 -5.62 -33.19
C PRO A 270 15.47 -4.11 -32.91
N GLN A 271 15.06 -3.67 -31.71
CA GLN A 271 15.07 -2.25 -31.35
C GLN A 271 16.49 -1.67 -31.38
N THR A 272 16.59 -0.39 -31.75
CA THR A 272 17.82 0.41 -31.66
C THR A 272 18.22 0.56 -30.20
N PHE A 273 19.46 0.22 -29.84
CA PHE A 273 19.87 0.24 -28.45
C PHE A 273 20.02 1.68 -27.93
N LEU A 274 19.31 2.01 -26.85
CA LEU A 274 19.26 3.38 -26.30
C LEU A 274 20.64 3.91 -25.90
N GLY A 275 21.52 3.04 -25.39
CA GLY A 275 22.87 3.42 -24.97
C GLY A 275 23.89 3.56 -26.12
N ASP A 276 23.59 3.01 -27.30
CA ASP A 276 24.42 3.10 -28.50
C ASP A 276 23.53 2.91 -29.75
N PRO A 277 23.03 4.00 -30.35
CA PRO A 277 22.13 3.93 -31.50
C PRO A 277 22.73 3.34 -32.77
N SER A 278 24.04 3.07 -32.81
CA SER A 278 24.69 2.44 -33.97
C SER A 278 24.34 0.96 -34.14
N ARG A 279 23.71 0.35 -33.13
CA ARG A 279 23.42 -1.09 -33.10
C ARG A 279 22.06 -1.40 -32.49
N THR A 280 21.54 -2.58 -32.80
CA THR A 280 20.33 -3.11 -32.13
C THR A 280 20.67 -3.73 -30.77
N VAL A 281 19.65 -3.98 -29.95
CA VAL A 281 19.80 -4.73 -28.69
C VAL A 281 20.40 -6.11 -28.95
N ALA A 282 19.97 -6.82 -30.00
CA ALA A 282 20.54 -8.11 -30.38
C ALA A 282 22.05 -8.02 -30.66
N GLN A 283 22.49 -7.00 -31.39
CA GLN A 283 23.91 -6.80 -31.70
C GLN A 283 24.72 -6.41 -30.46
N PHE A 284 24.15 -5.58 -29.58
CA PHE A 284 24.74 -5.25 -28.28
C PHE A 284 24.94 -6.52 -27.42
N LEU A 285 23.90 -7.35 -27.30
CA LEU A 285 23.92 -8.60 -26.53
C LEU A 285 24.93 -9.62 -27.07
N ARG A 286 25.06 -9.77 -28.39
CA ARG A 286 26.11 -10.61 -29.00
C ARG A 286 27.52 -10.18 -28.58
N GLY A 287 27.78 -8.87 -28.57
CA GLY A 287 29.06 -8.32 -28.12
C GLY A 287 29.33 -8.55 -26.64
N GLN A 288 28.28 -8.69 -25.83
CA GLN A 288 28.36 -8.98 -24.39
C GLN A 288 28.30 -10.48 -24.08
N GLN A 289 28.21 -11.35 -25.09
CA GLN A 289 27.99 -12.80 -24.92
C GLN A 289 26.82 -13.09 -23.96
N ALA A 290 25.74 -12.34 -24.10
CA ALA A 290 24.56 -12.42 -23.26
C ALA A 290 23.30 -12.68 -24.09
N GLN A 291 22.30 -13.25 -23.44
CA GLN A 291 20.99 -13.53 -24.05
C GLN A 291 19.89 -13.15 -23.07
N VAL A 292 18.95 -12.31 -23.52
CA VAL A 292 17.72 -12.01 -22.76
C VAL A 292 16.71 -13.13 -22.99
N LEU A 293 16.08 -13.58 -21.90
CA LEU A 293 15.18 -14.73 -21.85
C LEU A 293 13.73 -14.31 -21.56
N ASP A 294 13.54 -13.27 -20.75
CA ASP A 294 12.24 -12.66 -20.47
C ASP A 294 12.43 -11.24 -19.94
N PHE A 295 11.39 -10.42 -20.00
CA PHE A 295 11.36 -9.14 -19.30
C PHE A 295 9.96 -8.81 -18.78
N VAL A 296 9.91 -7.87 -17.85
CA VAL A 296 8.67 -7.26 -17.38
C VAL A 296 8.89 -5.77 -17.24
N ARG A 297 7.92 -4.99 -17.73
CA ARG A 297 7.89 -3.53 -17.60
C ARG A 297 6.58 -3.14 -16.94
N PHE A 298 6.64 -2.35 -15.87
CA PHE A 298 5.47 -1.67 -15.33
C PHE A 298 5.65 -0.15 -15.47
N GLN A 299 4.58 0.49 -15.95
CA GLN A 299 4.39 1.93 -15.83
C GLN A 299 3.20 2.18 -14.89
N CYS A 300 3.43 2.97 -13.84
CA CYS A 300 2.36 3.32 -12.92
C CYS A 300 1.22 4.03 -13.65
N GLY A 301 -0.01 3.53 -13.48
CA GLY A 301 -1.23 4.12 -14.05
C GLY A 301 -1.51 3.77 -15.51
N GLU A 302 -0.66 2.94 -16.14
CA GLU A 302 -0.87 2.39 -17.49
C GLU A 302 -2.14 1.54 -17.52
N GLU A 303 -3.00 1.63 -18.54
CA GLU A 303 -4.20 0.78 -18.58
C GLU A 303 -3.78 -0.69 -18.77
N ALA A 304 -4.41 -1.61 -18.02
CA ALA A 304 -4.14 -3.02 -18.21
C ALA A 304 -4.86 -3.43 -19.50
N GLU A 305 -4.13 -3.99 -20.47
CA GLU A 305 -4.73 -4.72 -21.59
C GLU A 305 -5.46 -5.98 -21.12
#